data_AF-A0A8T4SVI9-F1
#
_entry.id   AF-A0A8T4SVI9-F1
#
_cell.length_a   1.000
_cell.length_b   1.000
_cell.length_c   1.000
_cell.angle_alpha   90.00
_cell.angle_beta   90.00
_cell.angle_gamma   90.00
#
_symmetry.space_group_name_H-M   'P 1'
#
loop_
_entity.id
_entity.type
_entity.pdbx_description
1 polymer ?
#
loop_
_entity_poly.entity_id
_entity_poly.type
_entity_poly.pdbx_seq_one_letter_code
_entity_poly.pdbx_strand_id
1 'polypeptide(L)'
;MQVEETYNLKWGSIYTWQGEVCEEVNYLAFVKEGKIILNEEHEAYEWFSVGDFSKKIDWTLNKKELEGILEEGVKKKIEHTWTRMDDCIVKNKIRTKFINNGQVNTLDWRKTNTFDELKGKEVNQVYGICFNPEGEMLIIKTKKNWSLPGGTPEQGETFEQTLHREVDEEGDIDIENLTPIGYNKIGQTKNGKKEVFYQLRYIASITKLKKQTIDPATGIIPKRKFIKPEEFLYYCPWGKPGEAMMKEALLRRKSIN
;
A
#
# COMPACT_ATOMS: atom_id res chain seq x y z
N MET A 1 24.08 2.11 -26.49
CA MET A 1 23.71 3.10 -25.46
C MET A 1 24.67 2.99 -24.28
N GLN A 2 25.00 4.11 -23.63
CA GLN A 2 25.83 4.14 -22.42
C GLN A 2 24.93 4.41 -21.22
N VAL A 3 24.99 3.55 -20.20
CA VAL A 3 24.33 3.79 -18.90
C VAL A 3 25.11 4.87 -18.17
N GLU A 4 24.44 5.97 -17.85
CA GLU A 4 25.00 7.04 -17.03
C GLU A 4 24.84 6.74 -15.54
N GLU A 5 23.68 6.20 -15.19
CA GLU A 5 23.28 6.04 -13.81
C GLU A 5 22.22 4.95 -13.68
N THR A 6 22.18 4.30 -12.52
CA THR A 6 21.07 3.44 -12.13
C THR A 6 20.40 3.97 -10.87
N TYR A 7 19.10 3.80 -10.77
CA TYR A 7 18.29 4.21 -9.63
C TYR A 7 17.49 3.02 -9.11
N ASN A 8 17.71 2.66 -7.85
CA ASN A 8 17.03 1.55 -7.20
C ASN A 8 15.58 1.93 -6.88
N LEU A 9 14.60 1.20 -7.41
CA LEU A 9 13.18 1.46 -7.19
C LEU A 9 12.68 1.07 -5.79
N LYS A 10 13.55 0.51 -4.95
CA LYS A 10 13.25 0.00 -3.61
C LYS A 10 12.06 -0.96 -3.61
N TRP A 11 11.91 -1.68 -4.72
CA TRP A 11 10.80 -2.58 -4.99
C TRP A 11 11.26 -3.80 -5.76
N GLY A 12 10.70 -4.94 -5.42
CA GLY A 12 11.07 -6.23 -5.93
C GLY A 12 10.05 -7.31 -5.63
N SER A 13 10.36 -8.52 -6.06
CA SER A 13 9.51 -9.69 -5.91
C SER A 13 10.32 -10.90 -5.45
N ILE A 14 9.64 -11.80 -4.76
CA ILE A 14 10.18 -13.12 -4.40
C ILE A 14 9.32 -14.17 -5.08
N TYR A 15 9.91 -15.01 -5.92
CA TYR A 15 9.17 -16.00 -6.71
C TYR A 15 9.95 -17.31 -6.84
N THR A 16 9.31 -18.33 -7.41
CA THR A 16 9.95 -19.60 -7.72
C THR A 16 10.18 -19.70 -9.22
N TRP A 17 11.41 -19.98 -9.64
CA TRP A 17 11.76 -20.22 -11.03
C TRP A 17 12.62 -21.48 -11.12
N GLN A 18 12.22 -22.42 -11.98
CA GLN A 18 12.87 -23.74 -12.12
C GLN A 18 13.11 -24.50 -10.79
N GLY A 19 12.22 -24.31 -9.82
CA GLY A 19 12.31 -24.95 -8.50
C GLY A 19 13.13 -24.19 -7.46
N GLU A 20 13.83 -23.12 -7.86
CA GLU A 20 14.64 -22.28 -6.99
C GLU A 20 13.89 -21.02 -6.54
N VAL A 21 14.22 -20.54 -5.34
CA VAL A 21 13.69 -19.26 -4.83
C VAL A 21 14.54 -18.12 -5.38
N CYS A 22 13.90 -17.23 -6.12
CA CYS A 22 14.51 -16.04 -6.69
C CYS A 22 14.05 -14.79 -5.95
N GLU A 23 14.99 -13.88 -5.71
CA GLU A 23 14.72 -12.51 -5.24
C GLU A 23 15.15 -11.54 -6.33
N GLU A 24 14.23 -10.69 -6.76
CA GLU A 24 14.46 -9.71 -7.82
C GLU A 24 14.25 -8.31 -7.28
N VAL A 25 15.16 -7.39 -7.59
CA VAL A 25 15.05 -5.98 -7.23
C VAL A 25 15.11 -5.14 -8.50
N ASN A 26 14.18 -4.21 -8.63
CA ASN A 26 14.01 -3.42 -9.85
C ASN A 26 14.81 -2.12 -9.79
N TYR A 27 15.42 -1.76 -10.93
CA TYR A 27 16.19 -0.55 -11.12
C TYR A 27 15.75 0.17 -12.39
N LEU A 28 15.83 1.50 -12.39
CA LEU A 28 15.83 2.30 -13.61
C LEU A 28 17.26 2.54 -14.05
N ALA A 29 17.54 2.39 -15.34
CA ALA A 29 18.79 2.82 -15.96
C ALA A 29 18.56 4.09 -16.76
N PHE A 30 19.32 5.14 -16.45
CA PHE A 30 19.35 6.38 -17.20
C PHE A 30 20.50 6.32 -18.19
N VAL A 31 20.22 6.69 -19.44
CA VAL A 31 21.03 6.34 -20.59
C VAL A 31 21.12 7.52 -21.54
N LYS A 32 22.30 7.74 -22.11
CA LYS A 32 22.45 8.69 -23.22
C LYS A 32 21.88 8.09 -24.50
N GLU A 33 21.24 8.95 -25.28
CA GLU A 33 20.89 8.64 -26.66
C GLU A 33 22.14 8.19 -27.42
N GLY A 34 22.00 7.12 -28.19
CA GLY A 34 23.09 6.55 -28.95
C GLY A 34 22.62 5.31 -29.69
N LYS A 35 23.51 4.75 -30.52
CA LYS A 35 23.19 3.55 -31.30
C LYS A 35 22.80 2.39 -30.37
N ILE A 36 21.67 1.77 -30.66
CA ILE A 36 21.22 0.53 -30.01
C ILE A 36 21.80 -0.63 -30.79
N ILE A 37 22.46 -1.54 -30.07
CA ILE A 37 23.05 -2.76 -30.61
C ILE A 37 22.21 -3.89 -30.02
N LEU A 38 21.43 -4.53 -30.89
CA LEU A 38 20.62 -5.70 -30.56
C LEU A 38 21.50 -6.96 -30.58
N ASN A 39 21.13 -7.97 -29.81
CA ASN A 39 21.82 -9.26 -29.75
C ASN A 39 20.80 -10.42 -29.83
N GLU A 40 21.28 -11.66 -29.80
CA GLU A 40 20.43 -12.86 -29.88
C GLU A 40 19.39 -12.94 -28.74
N GLU A 41 19.61 -12.24 -27.62
CA GLU A 41 18.69 -12.19 -26.48
C GLU A 41 17.65 -11.05 -26.60
N HIS A 42 17.89 -10.05 -27.44
CA HIS A 42 17.05 -8.84 -27.56
C HIS A 42 16.85 -8.50 -29.04
N GLU A 43 15.73 -8.94 -29.61
CA GLU A 43 15.45 -8.79 -31.05
C GLU A 43 14.84 -7.44 -31.46
N ALA A 44 14.35 -6.64 -30.50
CA ALA A 44 13.71 -5.36 -30.76
C ALA A 44 13.78 -4.41 -29.55
N TYR A 45 13.56 -3.11 -29.80
CA TYR A 45 13.39 -2.11 -28.75
C TYR A 45 12.35 -1.06 -29.19
N GLU A 46 11.72 -0.40 -28.22
CA GLU A 46 10.80 0.70 -28.45
C GLU A 46 10.86 1.67 -27.26
N TRP A 47 10.68 2.97 -27.51
CA TRP A 47 10.64 4.00 -26.48
C TRP A 47 9.19 4.27 -26.08
N PHE A 48 8.91 4.21 -24.78
CA PHE A 48 7.57 4.47 -24.24
C PHE A 48 7.59 5.56 -23.17
N SER A 49 6.48 6.29 -23.08
CA SER A 49 6.14 7.01 -21.85
C SER A 49 5.88 5.98 -20.73
N VAL A 50 5.98 6.38 -19.45
CA VAL A 50 5.68 5.46 -18.32
C VAL A 50 4.26 4.88 -18.43
N GLY A 51 3.28 5.72 -18.78
CA GLY A 51 1.89 5.30 -18.91
C GLY A 51 1.61 4.39 -20.11
N ASP A 52 2.42 4.45 -21.18
CA ASP A 52 2.27 3.53 -22.31
C ASP A 52 3.05 2.23 -22.07
N PHE A 53 4.19 2.33 -21.39
CA PHE A 53 4.96 1.18 -20.93
C PHE A 53 4.11 0.27 -20.03
N SER A 54 3.41 0.83 -19.02
CA SER A 54 2.56 0.04 -18.11
C SER A 54 1.47 -0.75 -18.85
N LYS A 55 0.93 -0.20 -19.95
CA LYS A 55 -0.07 -0.87 -20.79
C LYS A 55 0.56 -1.99 -21.60
N LYS A 56 1.77 -1.78 -22.12
CA LYS A 56 2.49 -2.71 -23.01
C LYS A 56 3.11 -3.90 -22.27
N ILE A 57 3.68 -3.67 -21.09
CA ILE A 57 4.36 -4.73 -20.34
C ILE A 57 3.37 -5.80 -19.85
N ASP A 58 3.79 -7.05 -19.95
CA ASP A 58 3.14 -8.16 -19.26
C ASP A 58 3.54 -8.12 -17.79
N TRP A 59 2.71 -7.42 -17.01
CA TRP A 59 2.95 -7.17 -15.60
C TRP A 59 1.87 -7.88 -14.77
N THR A 60 2.30 -8.83 -13.95
CA THR A 60 1.40 -9.70 -13.19
C THR A 60 0.90 -9.08 -11.89
N LEU A 61 1.60 -8.06 -11.35
CA LEU A 61 1.15 -7.29 -10.20
C LEU A 61 0.28 -6.10 -10.64
N ASN A 62 -0.02 -5.19 -9.71
CA ASN A 62 -0.88 -4.06 -10.00
C ASN A 62 -0.21 -3.02 -10.92
N LYS A 63 -0.83 -2.74 -12.08
CA LYS A 63 -0.31 -1.78 -13.07
C LYS A 63 -0.36 -0.31 -12.60
N LYS A 64 -1.33 0.07 -11.79
CA LYS A 64 -1.43 1.43 -11.22
C LYS A 64 -0.32 1.69 -10.20
N GLU A 65 0.03 0.67 -9.43
CA GLU A 65 1.19 0.71 -8.55
C GLU A 65 2.50 0.84 -9.34
N LEU A 66 2.67 0.03 -10.40
CA LEU A 66 3.82 0.12 -11.31
C LEU A 66 3.98 1.53 -11.86
N GLU A 67 2.91 2.14 -12.37
CA GLU A 67 2.92 3.53 -12.85
C GLU A 67 3.44 4.50 -11.78
N GLY A 68 2.89 4.44 -10.57
CA GLY A 68 3.30 5.33 -9.46
C GLY A 68 4.77 5.15 -9.07
N ILE A 69 5.24 3.90 -8.98
CA ILE A 69 6.64 3.60 -8.63
C ILE A 69 7.59 4.09 -9.72
N LEU A 70 7.26 3.86 -11.00
CA LEU A 70 8.09 4.31 -12.12
C LEU A 70 8.13 5.83 -12.21
N GLU A 71 7.00 6.52 -12.03
CA GLU A 71 6.95 7.98 -12.04
C GLU A 71 7.81 8.60 -10.94
N GLU A 72 7.76 8.06 -9.72
CA GLU A 72 8.62 8.52 -8.62
C GLU A 72 10.08 8.13 -8.83
N GLY A 73 10.34 6.98 -9.46
CA GLY A 73 11.67 6.53 -9.84
C GLY A 73 12.33 7.45 -10.87
N VAL A 74 11.60 7.84 -11.93
CA VAL A 74 12.09 8.77 -12.96
C VAL A 74 12.42 10.13 -12.35
N LYS A 75 11.61 10.60 -11.38
CA LYS A 75 11.87 11.83 -10.63
C LYS A 75 12.92 11.68 -9.53
N LYS A 76 13.36 10.45 -9.26
CA LYS A 76 14.28 10.07 -8.18
C LYS A 76 13.81 10.49 -6.78
N LYS A 77 12.52 10.31 -6.49
CA LYS A 77 11.85 10.78 -5.26
C LYS A 77 11.48 9.67 -4.26
N ILE A 78 12.09 8.50 -4.36
CA ILE A 78 11.86 7.43 -3.39
C ILE A 78 12.67 7.74 -2.11
N GLU A 79 11.97 8.19 -1.07
CA GLU A 79 12.59 8.69 0.18
C GLU A 79 12.75 7.63 1.28
N HIS A 80 12.14 6.45 1.15
CA HIS A 80 12.25 5.40 2.17
C HIS A 80 13.51 4.56 1.99
N THR A 81 14.03 4.02 3.11
CA THR A 81 15.28 3.26 3.11
C THR A 81 15.08 1.77 2.86
N TRP A 82 13.89 1.25 3.14
CA TRP A 82 13.56 -0.17 2.97
C TRP A 82 13.33 -0.53 1.50
N THR A 83 13.61 -1.78 1.14
CA THR A 83 13.19 -2.41 -0.12
C THR A 83 11.96 -3.27 0.14
N ARG A 84 10.88 -3.06 -0.61
CA ARG A 84 9.67 -3.87 -0.53
C ARG A 84 9.77 -5.05 -1.49
N MET A 85 9.57 -6.24 -0.96
CA MET A 85 9.60 -7.50 -1.70
C MET A 85 8.24 -8.18 -1.62
N ASP A 86 7.52 -8.22 -2.73
CA ASP A 86 6.22 -8.89 -2.81
C ASP A 86 6.40 -10.42 -2.90
N ASP A 87 5.85 -11.16 -1.92
CA ASP A 87 6.06 -12.61 -1.81
C ASP A 87 5.05 -13.36 -2.71
N CYS A 88 5.57 -13.93 -3.79
CA CYS A 88 4.82 -14.69 -4.80
C CYS A 88 4.98 -16.20 -4.67
N ILE A 89 5.74 -16.70 -3.70
CA ILE A 89 5.95 -18.14 -3.50
C ILE A 89 4.70 -18.78 -2.90
N VAL A 90 4.18 -18.19 -1.82
CA VAL A 90 3.12 -18.82 -1.04
C VAL A 90 1.75 -18.45 -1.59
N LYS A 91 1.22 -19.26 -2.52
CA LYS A 91 -0.06 -19.01 -3.21
C LYS A 91 -1.24 -18.67 -2.27
N ASN A 92 -1.30 -19.30 -1.10
CA ASN A 92 -2.39 -19.11 -0.12
C ASN A 92 -2.10 -18.04 0.93
N LYS A 93 -0.99 -17.31 0.82
CA LYS A 93 -0.59 -16.29 1.78
C LYS A 93 -0.26 -14.99 1.07
N ILE A 94 -1.09 -13.99 1.32
CA ILE A 94 -0.88 -12.65 0.78
C ILE A 94 0.09 -11.92 1.71
N ARG A 95 1.33 -11.77 1.25
CA ARG A 95 2.45 -11.28 2.05
C ARG A 95 3.33 -10.34 1.24
N THR A 96 3.86 -9.34 1.93
CA THR A 96 4.95 -8.49 1.48
C THR A 96 6.00 -8.39 2.57
N LYS A 97 7.29 -8.37 2.20
CA LYS A 97 8.41 -8.14 3.11
C LYS A 97 8.96 -6.73 2.90
N PHE A 98 9.44 -6.11 3.97
CA PHE A 98 10.16 -4.84 3.95
C PHE A 98 11.55 -5.10 4.54
N ILE A 99 12.58 -4.89 3.73
CA ILE A 99 13.96 -5.22 4.05
C ILE A 99 14.76 -3.94 4.23
N ASN A 100 15.40 -3.76 5.38
CA ASN A 100 16.24 -2.59 5.66
C ASN A 100 17.47 -3.01 6.48
N ASN A 101 18.69 -2.86 5.92
CA ASN A 101 19.95 -3.21 6.59
C ASN A 101 19.92 -4.62 7.24
N GLY A 102 19.41 -5.63 6.51
CA GLY A 102 19.29 -7.00 6.99
C GLY A 102 18.11 -7.27 7.95
N GLN A 103 17.40 -6.24 8.42
CA GLN A 103 16.16 -6.40 9.17
C GLN A 103 15.01 -6.65 8.20
N VAL A 104 14.20 -7.68 8.50
CA VAL A 104 13.05 -8.06 7.70
C VAL A 104 11.79 -7.87 8.53
N ASN A 105 10.91 -7.01 8.04
CA ASN A 105 9.54 -6.88 8.52
C ASN A 105 8.60 -7.53 7.51
N THR A 106 7.53 -8.15 7.98
CA THR A 106 6.53 -8.81 7.15
C THR A 106 5.17 -8.20 7.38
N LEU A 107 4.41 -8.05 6.31
CA LEU A 107 3.01 -7.64 6.36
C LEU A 107 2.19 -8.76 5.71
N ASP A 108 1.40 -9.46 6.53
CA ASP A 108 0.58 -10.59 6.14
C ASP A 108 -0.91 -10.20 6.18
N TRP A 109 -1.58 -10.13 5.03
CA TRP A 109 -3.02 -9.82 4.96
C TRP A 109 -3.87 -11.03 5.31
N ARG A 110 -4.91 -10.80 6.12
CA ARG A 110 -5.91 -11.80 6.52
C ARG A 110 -7.31 -11.22 6.35
N LYS A 111 -8.10 -11.84 5.47
CA LYS A 111 -9.53 -11.56 5.33
C LYS A 111 -10.27 -12.13 6.55
N THR A 112 -11.17 -11.33 7.13
CA THR A 112 -12.10 -11.77 8.17
C THR A 112 -13.34 -10.86 8.20
N ASN A 113 -14.42 -11.32 8.82
CA ASN A 113 -15.65 -10.54 9.02
C ASN A 113 -15.79 -10.07 10.49
N THR A 114 -14.90 -10.53 11.38
CA THR A 114 -14.88 -10.20 12.81
C THR A 114 -13.43 -10.16 13.30
N PHE A 115 -13.18 -9.47 14.41
CA PHE A 115 -11.86 -9.42 15.05
C PHE A 115 -11.76 -10.28 16.32
N ASP A 116 -12.68 -11.22 16.53
CA ASP A 116 -12.71 -12.05 17.74
C ASP A 116 -11.41 -12.84 17.95
N GLU A 117 -10.78 -13.30 16.87
CA GLU A 117 -9.50 -14.01 16.93
C GLU A 117 -8.31 -13.13 17.35
N LEU A 118 -8.52 -11.83 17.47
CA LEU A 118 -7.55 -10.84 17.93
C LEU A 118 -7.77 -10.41 19.38
N LYS A 119 -8.77 -10.96 20.08
CA LYS A 119 -8.97 -10.70 21.52
C LYS A 119 -7.70 -11.02 22.30
N GLY A 120 -7.26 -10.06 23.13
CA GLY A 120 -6.04 -10.16 23.92
C GLY A 120 -4.72 -10.02 23.13
N LYS A 121 -4.79 -9.70 21.83
CA LYS A 121 -3.60 -9.43 21.02
C LYS A 121 -3.35 -7.93 20.90
N GLU A 122 -2.10 -7.58 20.64
CA GLU A 122 -1.67 -6.20 20.44
C GLU A 122 -2.16 -5.64 19.09
N VAL A 123 -3.22 -4.83 19.13
CA VAL A 123 -3.73 -4.09 17.98
C VAL A 123 -3.22 -2.66 18.07
N ASN A 124 -2.35 -2.28 17.14
CA ASN A 124 -1.71 -0.96 17.17
C ASN A 124 -2.36 0.04 16.22
N GLN A 125 -3.18 -0.40 15.27
CA GLN A 125 -3.81 0.50 14.31
C GLN A 125 -5.20 0.01 13.89
N VAL A 126 -6.11 0.94 13.67
CA VAL A 126 -7.42 0.73 13.05
C VAL A 126 -7.56 1.72 11.90
N TYR A 127 -7.70 1.22 10.67
CA TYR A 127 -7.86 2.06 9.48
C TYR A 127 -9.19 1.85 8.78
N GLY A 128 -9.72 2.92 8.20
CA GLY A 128 -10.98 2.95 7.47
C GLY A 128 -10.78 3.12 5.96
N ILE A 129 -11.47 2.30 5.18
CA ILE A 129 -11.71 2.54 3.76
C ILE A 129 -13.09 3.19 3.66
N CYS A 130 -13.10 4.51 3.77
CA CYS A 130 -14.31 5.31 3.88
C CYS A 130 -14.75 5.80 2.50
N PHE A 131 -15.95 5.40 2.05
CA PHE A 131 -16.49 5.74 0.74
C PHE A 131 -17.50 6.89 0.80
N ASN A 132 -17.42 7.83 -0.14
CA ASN A 132 -18.50 8.79 -0.38
C ASN A 132 -19.62 8.17 -1.25
N PRO A 133 -20.80 8.83 -1.37
CA PRO A 133 -21.89 8.34 -2.21
C PRO A 133 -21.52 8.15 -3.70
N GLU A 134 -20.58 8.94 -4.21
CA GLU A 134 -20.05 8.85 -5.58
C GLU A 134 -19.16 7.62 -5.79
N GLY A 135 -18.74 7.00 -4.70
CA GLY A 135 -17.94 5.79 -4.68
C GLY A 135 -16.45 5.96 -4.72
N GLU A 136 -15.99 7.17 -4.50
CA GLU A 136 -14.61 7.50 -4.22
C GLU A 136 -14.30 7.19 -2.76
N MET A 137 -13.03 6.91 -2.47
CA MET A 137 -12.54 6.64 -1.12
C MET A 137 -11.66 7.78 -0.62
N LEU A 138 -11.75 8.05 0.68
CA LEU A 138 -10.89 9.03 1.35
C LEU A 138 -9.48 8.48 1.56
N ILE A 139 -8.48 9.26 1.17
CA ILE A 139 -7.10 9.12 1.62
C ILE A 139 -6.60 10.43 2.26
N ILE A 140 -5.68 10.31 3.20
CA ILE A 140 -5.05 11.42 3.90
C ILE A 140 -3.54 11.44 3.66
N LYS A 141 -2.95 12.63 3.66
CA LYS A 141 -1.50 12.82 3.49
C LYS A 141 -0.85 12.89 4.87
N THR A 142 -0.12 11.83 5.22
CA THR A 142 0.84 11.87 6.32
C THR A 142 2.05 12.74 5.94
N LYS A 143 2.95 13.00 6.90
CA LYS A 143 4.20 13.75 6.65
C LYS A 143 5.01 13.25 5.45
N LYS A 144 4.93 11.96 5.11
CA LYS A 144 5.70 11.34 4.03
C LYS A 144 4.81 10.85 2.89
N ASN A 145 3.78 10.06 3.20
CA ASN A 145 3.02 9.29 2.23
C ASN A 145 1.52 9.54 2.32
N TRP A 146 0.78 9.19 1.26
CA TRP A 146 -0.67 9.05 1.37
C TRP A 146 -1.00 7.74 2.10
N SER A 147 -2.12 7.72 2.81
CA SER A 147 -2.61 6.57 3.58
C SER A 147 -4.13 6.59 3.69
N LEU A 148 -4.70 5.48 4.14
CA LEU A 148 -6.05 5.46 4.72
C LEU A 148 -6.07 6.27 6.03
N PRO A 149 -7.19 6.92 6.36
CA PRO A 149 -7.38 7.52 7.68
C PRO A 149 -7.52 6.45 8.76
N GLY A 150 -7.03 6.74 9.95
CA GLY A 150 -7.03 5.83 11.09
C GLY A 150 -5.75 5.95 11.93
N GLY A 151 -5.81 5.36 13.11
CA GLY A 151 -4.72 5.48 14.07
C GLY A 151 -4.79 4.43 15.18
N THR A 152 -4.19 4.78 16.32
CA THR A 152 -3.95 3.83 17.42
C THR A 152 -5.12 3.83 18.39
N PRO A 153 -5.62 2.66 18.84
CA PRO A 153 -6.61 2.62 19.90
C PRO A 153 -6.10 3.29 21.19
N GLU A 154 -6.90 4.17 21.77
CA GLU A 154 -6.63 4.74 23.09
C GLU A 154 -7.20 3.86 24.22
N GLN A 155 -6.79 4.13 25.46
CA GLN A 155 -7.20 3.33 26.61
C GLN A 155 -8.73 3.37 26.79
N GLY A 156 -9.36 2.20 26.64
CA GLY A 156 -10.79 2.01 26.86
C GLY A 156 -11.66 2.18 25.61
N GLU A 157 -11.09 2.54 24.45
CA GLU A 157 -11.81 2.61 23.19
C GLU A 157 -12.13 1.22 22.63
N THR A 158 -13.30 1.06 22.03
CA THR A 158 -13.54 -0.01 21.04
C THR A 158 -12.86 0.37 19.72
N PHE A 159 -12.62 -0.62 18.85
CA PHE A 159 -12.02 -0.37 17.54
C PHE A 159 -12.88 0.56 16.67
N GLU A 160 -14.20 0.48 16.80
CA GLU A 160 -15.14 1.38 16.12
C GLU A 160 -15.01 2.81 16.66
N GLN A 161 -14.91 2.99 17.97
CA GLN A 161 -14.72 4.31 18.59
C GLN A 161 -13.39 4.94 18.13
N THR A 162 -12.31 4.16 18.14
CA THR A 162 -11.01 4.59 17.59
C THR A 162 -11.17 5.06 16.15
N LEU A 163 -11.84 4.27 15.29
CA LEU A 163 -12.00 4.67 13.90
C LEU A 163 -12.83 5.94 13.73
N HIS A 164 -13.92 6.09 14.48
CA HIS A 164 -14.74 7.31 14.45
C HIS A 164 -13.94 8.57 14.84
N ARG A 165 -13.11 8.48 15.90
CA ARG A 165 -12.25 9.59 16.33
C ARG A 165 -11.23 9.94 15.24
N GLU A 166 -10.49 8.95 14.77
CA GLU A 166 -9.38 9.17 13.84
C GLU A 166 -9.84 9.73 12.48
N VAL A 167 -10.97 9.25 11.94
CA VAL A 167 -11.48 9.79 10.67
C VAL A 167 -12.03 11.21 10.81
N ASP A 168 -12.47 11.61 12.02
CA ASP A 168 -12.85 12.98 12.30
C ASP A 168 -11.60 13.88 12.40
N GLU A 169 -10.60 13.45 13.17
CA GLU A 169 -9.34 14.19 13.38
C GLU A 169 -8.53 14.37 12.09
N GLU A 170 -8.35 13.28 11.33
CA GLU A 170 -7.50 13.29 10.13
C GLU A 170 -8.27 13.69 8.87
N GLY A 171 -9.56 13.35 8.84
CA GLY A 171 -10.38 13.38 7.65
C GLY A 171 -11.48 14.43 7.68
N ASP A 172 -11.82 15.00 8.84
CA ASP A 172 -12.98 15.88 9.05
C ASP A 172 -14.25 15.28 8.40
N ILE A 173 -14.54 14.00 8.69
CA ILE A 173 -15.70 13.26 8.18
C ILE A 173 -16.45 12.53 9.29
N ASP A 174 -17.77 12.39 9.10
CA ASP A 174 -18.58 11.43 9.85
C ASP A 174 -18.77 10.16 9.00
N ILE A 175 -18.75 9.01 9.66
CA ILE A 175 -18.91 7.70 9.02
C ILE A 175 -20.00 6.86 9.68
N GLU A 176 -20.52 5.88 8.96
CA GLU A 176 -21.44 4.85 9.43
C GLU A 176 -21.20 3.50 8.72
N ASN A 177 -21.99 2.48 9.06
CA ASN A 177 -21.95 1.14 8.44
C ASN A 177 -20.56 0.49 8.49
N LEU A 178 -19.87 0.63 9.62
CA LEU A 178 -18.54 0.07 9.84
C LEU A 178 -18.58 -1.45 9.73
N THR A 179 -17.85 -2.00 8.77
CA THR A 179 -17.78 -3.45 8.53
C THR A 179 -16.33 -3.93 8.53
N PRO A 180 -15.93 -4.83 9.45
CA PRO A 180 -14.59 -5.45 9.48
C PRO A 180 -14.30 -6.19 8.18
N ILE A 181 -13.24 -5.87 7.43
CA ILE A 181 -12.90 -6.59 6.19
C ILE A 181 -11.68 -7.51 6.30
N GLY A 182 -10.85 -7.26 7.30
CA GLY A 182 -9.60 -7.98 7.46
C GLY A 182 -8.61 -7.20 8.31
N TYR A 183 -7.40 -7.76 8.45
CA TYR A 183 -6.31 -7.11 9.14
C TYR A 183 -4.96 -7.49 8.53
N ASN A 184 -3.98 -6.64 8.76
CA ASN A 184 -2.58 -6.97 8.54
C ASN A 184 -1.97 -7.49 9.84
N LYS A 185 -1.38 -8.68 9.79
CA LYS A 185 -0.47 -9.17 10.82
C LYS A 185 0.94 -8.69 10.48
N ILE A 186 1.47 -7.79 11.30
CA ILE A 186 2.82 -7.26 11.13
C ILE A 186 3.77 -8.10 11.97
N GLY A 187 4.81 -8.61 11.34
CA GLY A 187 5.95 -9.22 12.02
C GLY A 187 7.16 -8.32 11.86
N GLN A 188 7.86 -8.01 12.95
CA GLN A 188 9.09 -7.22 12.90
C GLN A 188 10.15 -7.82 13.82
N THR A 189 11.41 -7.53 13.52
CA THR A 189 12.52 -7.88 14.41
C THR A 189 13.11 -6.61 14.98
N LYS A 190 12.94 -6.38 16.29
CA LYS A 190 13.46 -5.22 17.00
C LYS A 190 14.44 -5.68 18.06
N ASN A 191 15.68 -5.20 18.02
CA ASN A 191 16.74 -5.58 18.95
C ASN A 191 16.91 -7.11 19.10
N GLY A 192 16.81 -7.84 17.99
CA GLY A 192 16.91 -9.31 17.97
C GLY A 192 15.67 -10.07 18.49
N LYS A 193 14.63 -9.38 18.97
CA LYS A 193 13.36 -9.99 19.39
C LYS A 193 12.32 -9.89 18.28
N LYS A 194 11.57 -10.96 18.08
CA LYS A 194 10.43 -10.98 17.16
C LYS A 194 9.22 -10.39 17.88
N GLU A 195 8.65 -9.35 17.28
CA GLU A 195 7.42 -8.71 17.74
C GLU A 195 6.33 -8.90 16.69
N VAL A 196 5.09 -8.99 17.15
CA VAL A 196 3.92 -9.14 16.29
C VAL A 196 2.81 -8.24 16.80
N PHE A 197 2.29 -7.39 15.91
CA PHE A 197 1.11 -6.59 16.18
C PHE A 197 0.17 -6.60 14.98
N TYR A 198 -1.05 -6.11 15.18
CA TYR A 198 -2.12 -6.18 14.19
C TYR A 198 -2.60 -4.79 13.81
N GLN A 199 -2.96 -4.63 12.54
CA GLN A 199 -3.60 -3.42 12.03
C GLN A 199 -4.94 -3.79 11.38
N LEU A 200 -6.04 -3.29 11.92
CA LEU A 200 -7.38 -3.63 11.46
C LEU A 200 -7.76 -2.82 10.23
N ARG A 201 -8.69 -3.34 9.43
CA ARG A 201 -9.30 -2.66 8.29
C ARG A 201 -10.81 -2.78 8.34
N TYR A 202 -11.47 -1.64 8.31
CA TYR A 202 -12.92 -1.53 8.13
C TYR A 202 -13.22 -0.92 6.76
N ILE A 203 -14.38 -1.24 6.20
CA ILE A 203 -15.05 -0.33 5.26
C ILE A 203 -16.09 0.48 6.03
N ALA A 204 -16.35 1.71 5.57
CA ALA A 204 -17.38 2.56 6.14
C ALA A 204 -17.97 3.49 5.06
N SER A 205 -19.19 3.97 5.30
CA SER A 205 -19.86 4.96 4.45
C SER A 205 -19.68 6.35 5.06
N ILE A 206 -19.32 7.33 4.25
CA ILE A 206 -19.20 8.73 4.70
C ILE A 206 -20.59 9.36 4.67
N THR A 207 -21.04 9.84 5.83
CA THR A 207 -22.36 10.49 5.98
C THR A 207 -22.25 12.00 5.92
N LYS A 208 -21.10 12.56 6.29
CA LYS A 208 -20.88 14.00 6.31
C LYS A 208 -19.44 14.35 6.00
N LEU A 209 -19.27 15.35 5.14
CA LEU A 209 -18.00 16.02 4.89
C LEU A 209 -17.96 17.36 5.64
N LYS A 210 -17.07 17.51 6.62
CA LYS A 210 -16.91 18.74 7.40
C LYS A 210 -15.86 19.66 6.75
N LYS A 211 -15.86 20.92 7.19
CA LYS A 211 -14.81 21.88 6.85
C LYS A 211 -13.53 21.46 7.57
N GLN A 212 -12.39 21.50 6.88
CA GLN A 212 -11.16 21.00 7.46
C GLN A 212 -10.71 21.82 8.67
N THR A 213 -10.28 21.13 9.72
CA THR A 213 -9.79 21.71 10.97
C THR A 213 -8.33 21.33 11.22
N ILE A 214 -7.74 21.94 12.24
CA ILE A 214 -6.39 21.57 12.68
C ILE A 214 -6.54 20.27 13.45
N ASP A 215 -5.80 19.25 13.03
CA ASP A 215 -5.69 18.00 13.76
C ASP A 215 -4.99 18.28 15.11
N PRO A 216 -5.65 18.02 16.25
CA PRO A 216 -5.08 18.26 17.58
C PRO A 216 -3.78 17.49 17.85
N ALA A 217 -3.59 16.32 17.24
CA ALA A 217 -2.43 15.47 17.45
C ALA A 217 -1.20 15.98 16.69
N THR A 218 -1.40 16.53 15.48
CA THR A 218 -0.29 16.96 14.62
C THR A 218 -0.10 18.48 14.55
N GLY A 219 -1.09 19.28 14.94
CA GLY A 219 -1.05 20.73 14.89
C GLY A 219 -1.06 21.32 13.47
N ILE A 220 -1.41 20.52 12.46
CA ILE A 220 -1.55 20.94 11.07
C ILE A 220 -2.92 20.55 10.53
N ILE A 221 -3.38 21.20 9.46
CA ILE A 221 -4.56 20.74 8.72
C ILE A 221 -4.11 19.57 7.81
N PRO A 222 -4.59 18.34 8.02
CA PRO A 222 -4.22 17.21 7.18
C PRO A 222 -4.66 17.48 5.73
N LYS A 223 -3.86 17.07 4.73
CA LYS A 223 -4.38 17.10 3.35
C LYS A 223 -5.21 15.85 3.15
N ARG A 224 -6.42 16.00 2.63
CA ARG A 224 -7.28 14.87 2.26
C ARG A 224 -7.59 14.88 0.76
N LYS A 225 -7.82 13.70 0.19
CA LYS A 225 -8.20 13.53 -1.21
C LYS A 225 -9.22 12.39 -1.34
N PHE A 226 -10.22 12.59 -2.18
CA PHE A 226 -11.09 11.53 -2.66
C PHE A 226 -10.50 10.96 -3.95
N ILE A 227 -10.35 9.65 -4.00
CA ILE A 227 -9.78 8.94 -5.15
C ILE A 227 -10.69 7.80 -5.57
N LYS A 228 -10.58 7.39 -6.84
CA LYS A 228 -11.24 6.15 -7.25
C LYS A 228 -10.49 4.94 -6.67
N PRO A 229 -11.18 3.83 -6.37
CA PRO A 229 -10.54 2.65 -5.79
C PRO A 229 -9.38 2.08 -6.60
N GLU A 230 -9.46 2.14 -7.93
CA GLU A 230 -8.40 1.71 -8.85
C GLU A 230 -7.12 2.55 -8.74
N GLU A 231 -7.19 3.77 -8.19
CA GLU A 231 -6.04 4.63 -7.98
C GLU A 231 -5.35 4.38 -6.63
N PHE A 232 -5.92 3.56 -5.74
CA PHE A 232 -5.42 3.39 -4.38
C PHE A 232 -3.95 3.02 -4.33
N LEU A 233 -3.53 2.00 -5.09
CA LEU A 233 -2.14 1.54 -5.08
C LEU A 233 -1.16 2.49 -5.77
N TYR A 234 -1.63 3.45 -6.56
CA TYR A 234 -0.79 4.53 -7.06
C TYR A 234 -0.38 5.47 -5.92
N TYR A 235 -1.34 5.85 -5.05
CA TYR A 235 -1.07 6.75 -3.92
C TYR A 235 -0.47 6.03 -2.70
N CYS A 236 -0.92 4.81 -2.46
CA CYS A 236 -0.58 3.98 -1.31
C CYS A 236 0.02 2.67 -1.81
N PRO A 237 1.31 2.65 -2.22
CA PRO A 237 1.96 1.46 -2.80
C PRO A 237 2.19 0.40 -1.72
N TRP A 238 1.12 -0.30 -1.35
CA TRP A 238 1.05 -1.27 -0.26
C TRP A 238 1.21 -2.72 -0.74
N GLY A 239 1.56 -2.92 -2.01
CA GLY A 239 1.84 -4.22 -2.60
C GLY A 239 0.65 -5.17 -2.58
N LYS A 240 0.94 -6.47 -2.60
CA LYS A 240 -0.09 -7.52 -2.68
C LYS A 240 -1.13 -7.46 -1.54
N PRO A 241 -0.76 -7.18 -0.28
CA PRO A 241 -1.71 -6.94 0.80
C PRO A 241 -2.66 -5.79 0.53
N GLY A 242 -2.16 -4.65 0.03
CA GLY A 242 -3.01 -3.52 -0.36
C GLY A 242 -3.98 -3.88 -1.49
N GLU A 243 -3.51 -4.61 -2.49
CA GLU A 243 -4.36 -5.08 -3.60
C GLU A 243 -5.49 -5.99 -3.11
N ALA A 244 -5.15 -6.97 -2.27
CA ALA A 244 -6.14 -7.91 -1.73
C ALA A 244 -7.14 -7.24 -0.79
N MET A 245 -6.67 -6.29 0.02
CA MET A 245 -7.53 -5.45 0.86
C MET A 245 -8.54 -4.68 0.01
N MET A 246 -8.10 -4.04 -1.07
CA MET A 246 -9.00 -3.29 -1.96
C MET A 246 -9.99 -4.19 -2.71
N LYS A 247 -9.56 -5.38 -3.15
CA LYS A 247 -10.48 -6.39 -3.74
C LYS A 247 -11.58 -6.78 -2.76
N GLU A 248 -11.23 -7.02 -1.50
CA GLU A 248 -12.21 -7.36 -0.46
C GLU A 248 -13.14 -6.18 -0.15
N ALA A 249 -12.60 -4.97 -0.04
CA ALA A 249 -13.38 -3.77 0.21
C ALA A 249 -14.46 -3.54 -0.86
N LEU A 250 -14.08 -3.68 -2.13
CA LEU A 250 -15.01 -3.51 -3.26
C LEU A 250 -16.06 -4.63 -3.33
N LEU A 251 -15.69 -5.87 -2.96
CA LEU A 251 -16.64 -6.97 -2.88
C LEU A 251 -17.71 -6.69 -1.81
N ARG A 252 -17.27 -6.30 -0.61
CA ARG A 252 -18.14 -6.01 0.53
C ARG A 252 -19.06 -4.82 0.28
N ARG A 253 -18.53 -3.77 -0.34
CA ARG A 253 -19.31 -2.57 -0.67
C ARG A 253 -20.50 -2.90 -1.58
N LYS A 254 -20.33 -3.78 -2.56
CA LYS A 254 -21.42 -4.25 -3.43
C LYS A 254 -22.49 -5.07 -2.70
N SER A 255 -22.21 -5.58 -1.50
CA SER A 255 -23.18 -6.32 -0.68
C SER A 255 -23.95 -5.44 0.29
N ILE A 256 -23.55 -4.17 0.44
CA ILE A 256 -24.17 -3.18 1.33
C ILE A 256 -25.02 -2.17 0.55
N ASN A 257 -24.68 -1.92 -0.71
CA ASN A 257 -25.46 -1.13 -1.68
C ASN A 257 -26.46 -2.00 -2.46
#